data_AF-A0A7X0G707-F1
#
_entry.id   AF-A0A7X0G707-F1
#
_cell.length_a   1.000
_cell.length_b   1.000
_cell.length_c   1.000
_cell.angle_alpha   90.00
_cell.angle_beta   90.00
_cell.angle_gamma   90.00
#
_symmetry.space_group_name_H-M   'P 1'
#
loop_
_entity.id
_entity.type
_entity.pdbx_description
1 polymer ?
#
loop_
_entity_poly.entity_id
_entity_poly.type
_entity_poly.pdbx_seq_one_letter_code
_entity_poly.pdbx_strand_id
1 'polypeptide(L)'
;MSQVLVASNRGPVSFSLSDDGGLTLRRGGGGLVSGLAAVTGAPRDPGPPRPAGTAREPSPTGSDVLWVCASLGEADRTAARRAPDGRLDLAGYETGGAAVRMLDIPAATFDRAYNGVANSTLWFIHHLLYDTPRSPHFDARARRDWQSYEAYNAAFADALARDAARGAKAAIQDYHLSLAPRMLRDRRPDLKIVHFSHTPWAPPEYFRLLPDDIGAQVLLGILGADHAGFLTERWASAFLDCCELLPGARVDRVARTVTCSGHTTRVGVHGLGVDGAALRRRAAEPDVVERARALREQVGDRRLIVRIDRTELSKNIVRGLAAYREMLVNHPEWRGRVVHLAFAYPSRYDLPEYREYTEAVQRMAGQISEEFGTADWDPLILQVNDDYPRSLAAYGLADVLLVNPIRDGMNLVAKEGPVLSRNGCALVLSREAGAAAELSEDALVVNPYDVSQTAEALRQALLMPRARRAEHCARLADAATALPPQRWFADQLAALDY
;
A
#
# COMPACT_ATOMS: atom_id res chain seq x y z
N MET A 1 6.96 -16.79 -24.05
CA MET A 1 7.53 -15.83 -23.08
C MET A 1 8.13 -16.64 -21.93
N SER A 2 9.10 -16.09 -21.19
CA SER A 2 9.54 -16.75 -19.93
C SER A 2 8.37 -16.74 -18.94
N GLN A 3 8.13 -17.85 -18.25
CA GLN A 3 7.15 -17.91 -17.17
C GLN A 3 7.41 -16.78 -16.15
N VAL A 4 6.34 -16.18 -15.64
CA VAL A 4 6.39 -15.16 -14.60
C VAL A 4 5.82 -15.74 -13.31
N LEU A 5 6.58 -15.62 -12.23
CA LEU A 5 6.12 -15.94 -10.89
C LEU A 5 5.96 -14.65 -10.09
N VAL A 6 4.90 -14.56 -9.30
CA VAL A 6 4.69 -13.46 -8.36
C VAL A 6 4.57 -14.01 -6.96
N ALA A 7 5.22 -13.36 -6.01
CA ALA A 7 5.04 -13.63 -4.60
C ALA A 7 4.68 -12.35 -3.86
N SER A 8 3.56 -12.37 -3.14
CA SER A 8 3.13 -11.30 -2.25
C SER A 8 2.36 -11.90 -1.09
N ASN A 9 2.39 -11.26 0.08
CA ASN A 9 1.63 -11.75 1.23
C ASN A 9 0.15 -11.98 0.90
N ARG A 10 -0.49 -11.00 0.25
CA ARG A 10 -1.89 -11.10 -0.21
C ARG A 10 -1.94 -11.49 -1.68
N GLY A 11 -2.80 -12.45 -2.02
CA GLY A 11 -3.06 -12.87 -3.40
C GLY A 11 -4.16 -12.04 -4.10
N PRO A 12 -4.53 -12.43 -5.33
CA PRO A 12 -5.58 -11.76 -6.10
C PRO A 12 -7.01 -12.13 -5.66
N VAL A 13 -7.14 -13.08 -4.73
CA VAL A 13 -8.41 -13.56 -4.22
C VAL A 13 -8.34 -13.79 -2.71
N SER A 14 -9.48 -13.68 -2.05
CA SER A 14 -9.69 -14.06 -0.66
C SER A 14 -11.00 -14.82 -0.51
N PHE A 15 -11.13 -15.58 0.58
CA PHE A 15 -12.32 -16.33 0.91
C PHE A 15 -12.98 -15.80 2.17
N SER A 16 -14.30 -15.94 2.21
CA SER A 16 -15.13 -15.75 3.40
C SER A 16 -16.01 -16.97 3.58
N LEU A 17 -16.37 -17.29 4.83
CA LEU A 17 -17.35 -18.33 5.11
C LEU A 17 -18.76 -17.72 5.04
N SER A 18 -19.66 -18.37 4.31
CA SER A 18 -21.10 -18.08 4.38
C SER A 18 -21.73 -18.72 5.62
N ASP A 19 -22.95 -18.29 5.96
CA ASP A 19 -23.67 -18.76 7.16
C ASP A 19 -23.92 -20.29 7.17
N ASP A 20 -23.91 -20.92 5.99
CA ASP A 20 -24.03 -22.37 5.79
C ASP A 20 -22.67 -23.12 5.81
N GLY A 21 -21.57 -22.41 6.10
CA GLY A 21 -20.21 -22.96 6.09
C GLY A 21 -19.60 -23.11 4.70
N GLY A 22 -20.27 -22.61 3.65
CA GLY A 22 -19.75 -22.54 2.29
C GLY A 22 -18.60 -21.54 2.15
N LEU A 23 -17.75 -21.74 1.13
CA LEU A 23 -16.68 -20.79 0.80
C LEU A 23 -17.16 -19.82 -0.27
N THR A 24 -17.14 -18.53 0.04
CA THR A 24 -17.41 -17.45 -0.91
C THR A 24 -16.11 -16.78 -1.33
N LEU A 25 -15.75 -16.92 -2.61
CA LEU A 25 -14.60 -16.29 -3.23
C LEU A 25 -14.87 -14.79 -3.47
N ARG A 26 -13.94 -13.93 -3.08
CA ARG A 26 -13.91 -12.51 -3.42
C ARG A 26 -12.61 -12.22 -4.15
N ARG A 27 -12.70 -11.46 -5.24
CA ARG A 27 -11.49 -10.96 -5.93
C ARG A 27 -10.97 -9.73 -5.19
N GLY A 28 -9.67 -9.72 -4.93
CA GLY A 28 -8.97 -8.57 -4.39
C GLY A 28 -8.86 -7.48 -5.45
N GLY A 29 -9.04 -6.23 -5.05
CA GLY A 29 -8.62 -5.06 -5.83
C GLY A 29 -7.18 -4.65 -5.48
N GLY A 30 -6.54 -3.85 -6.34
CA GLY A 30 -5.27 -3.20 -6.02
C GLY A 30 -4.31 -3.04 -7.19
N GLY A 31 -3.21 -2.34 -6.94
CA GLY A 31 -2.18 -2.03 -7.94
C GLY A 31 -1.52 -3.29 -8.51
N LEU A 32 -1.16 -4.27 -7.68
CA LEU A 32 -0.51 -5.50 -8.15
C LEU A 32 -1.44 -6.40 -8.97
N VAL A 33 -2.70 -6.54 -8.57
CA VAL A 33 -3.73 -7.26 -9.35
C VAL A 33 -3.91 -6.61 -10.73
N SER A 34 -4.02 -5.28 -10.76
CA SER A 34 -4.12 -4.51 -12.00
C SER A 34 -2.85 -4.63 -12.85
N GLY A 35 -1.67 -4.61 -12.21
CA GLY A 35 -0.37 -4.79 -12.85
C GLY A 35 -0.24 -6.12 -13.58
N LEU A 36 -0.73 -7.20 -12.96
CA LEU A 36 -0.68 -8.55 -13.52
C LEU A 36 -1.69 -8.83 -14.63
N ALA A 37 -2.77 -8.05 -14.73
CA ALA A 37 -3.68 -8.12 -15.88
C ALA A 37 -2.95 -7.87 -17.21
N ALA A 38 -1.88 -7.05 -17.20
CA ALA A 38 -1.05 -6.77 -18.38
C ALA A 38 -0.21 -7.97 -18.83
N VAL A 39 0.19 -8.83 -17.89
CA VAL A 39 1.03 -10.02 -18.16
C VAL A 39 0.17 -11.23 -18.52
N THR A 40 -0.99 -11.37 -17.89
CA THR A 40 -1.93 -12.47 -18.11
C THR A 40 -2.86 -12.26 -19.31
N GLY A 41 -2.91 -11.04 -19.87
CA GLY A 41 -3.90 -10.65 -20.88
C GLY A 41 -5.34 -10.69 -20.37
N ALA A 42 -5.55 -10.73 -19.05
CA ALA A 42 -6.87 -10.81 -18.44
C ALA A 42 -7.69 -9.53 -18.72
N PRO A 43 -9.01 -9.65 -18.97
CA PRO A 43 -9.86 -8.49 -19.21
C PRO A 43 -9.78 -7.46 -18.08
N ARG A 44 -9.86 -6.18 -18.45
CA ARG A 44 -9.84 -5.00 -17.54
C ARG A 44 -10.97 -4.97 -16.50
N ASP A 45 -11.95 -5.87 -16.61
CA ASP A 45 -13.16 -5.92 -15.80
C ASP A 45 -13.62 -7.39 -15.64
N PRO A 46 -13.67 -7.94 -14.41
CA PRO A 46 -14.19 -9.28 -14.15
C PRO A 46 -15.65 -9.51 -14.51
N GLY A 47 -16.48 -8.46 -14.58
CA GLY A 47 -17.92 -8.63 -14.46
C GLY A 47 -18.35 -9.28 -13.12
N PRO A 48 -19.65 -9.48 -12.87
CA PRO A 48 -20.13 -10.17 -11.68
C PRO A 48 -19.64 -11.64 -11.67
N PRO A 49 -19.41 -12.23 -10.48
CA PRO A 49 -19.02 -13.63 -10.37
C PRO A 49 -20.06 -14.51 -11.07
N ARG A 50 -19.60 -15.39 -11.97
CA ARG A 50 -20.48 -16.40 -12.58
C ARG A 50 -20.95 -17.37 -11.50
N PRO A 51 -22.19 -17.88 -11.59
CA PRO A 51 -22.67 -18.91 -10.69
C PRO A 51 -21.72 -20.12 -10.70
N ALA A 52 -21.47 -20.67 -9.53
CA ALA A 52 -20.60 -21.84 -9.35
C ALA A 52 -21.07 -22.99 -10.26
N GLY A 53 -20.19 -23.48 -11.14
CA GLY A 53 -20.47 -24.64 -11.98
C GLY A 53 -20.19 -24.50 -13.48
N THR A 54 -19.92 -23.30 -14.00
CA THR A 54 -19.48 -23.15 -15.41
C THR A 54 -17.95 -23.13 -15.48
N ALA A 55 -17.34 -24.30 -15.48
CA ALA A 55 -15.90 -24.44 -15.68
C ALA A 55 -15.52 -23.96 -17.09
N ARG A 56 -14.53 -23.08 -17.19
CA ARG A 56 -13.83 -22.84 -18.46
C ARG A 56 -12.99 -24.09 -18.76
N GLU A 57 -13.00 -24.57 -20.00
CA GLU A 57 -12.10 -25.66 -20.40
C GLU A 57 -10.65 -25.27 -20.04
N PRO A 58 -9.88 -26.15 -19.38
CA PRO A 58 -8.50 -25.87 -19.05
C PRO A 58 -7.74 -25.55 -20.35
N SER A 59 -7.07 -24.40 -20.39
CA SER A 59 -6.07 -24.15 -21.41
C SER A 59 -5.02 -25.28 -21.34
N PRO A 60 -4.73 -26.01 -22.43
CA PRO A 60 -3.76 -27.11 -22.42
C PRO A 60 -2.35 -26.65 -22.06
N THR A 61 -2.07 -25.36 -22.19
CA THR A 61 -0.89 -24.69 -21.66
C THR A 61 -1.29 -24.05 -20.34
N GLY A 62 -0.72 -24.52 -19.22
CA GLY A 62 -0.86 -23.86 -17.91
C GLY A 62 -0.57 -22.36 -18.02
N SER A 63 -1.17 -21.54 -17.16
CA SER A 63 -0.96 -20.09 -17.22
C SER A 63 0.53 -19.76 -17.13
N ASP A 64 1.01 -18.90 -18.03
CA ASP A 64 2.38 -18.38 -18.01
C ASP A 64 2.71 -17.60 -16.73
N VAL A 65 1.70 -17.35 -15.88
CA VAL A 65 1.80 -16.66 -14.60
C VAL A 65 1.37 -17.56 -13.45
N LEU A 66 2.23 -17.67 -12.41
CA LEU A 66 1.88 -18.25 -11.11
C LEU A 66 1.99 -17.19 -10.03
N TRP A 67 0.96 -17.05 -9.20
CA TRP A 67 0.96 -16.18 -8.04
C TRP A 67 0.95 -16.98 -6.74
N VAL A 68 2.03 -16.88 -5.96
CA VAL A 68 2.16 -17.44 -4.62
C VAL A 68 1.73 -16.41 -3.57
N CYS A 69 0.81 -16.77 -2.68
CA CYS A 69 0.35 -15.91 -1.59
C CYS A 69 0.10 -16.69 -0.30
N ALA A 70 -0.03 -16.01 0.84
CA ALA A 70 -0.40 -16.65 2.11
C ALA A 70 -1.91 -16.67 2.31
N SER A 71 -2.41 -17.67 3.03
CA SER A 71 -3.78 -17.64 3.58
C SER A 71 -3.87 -16.60 4.72
N LEU A 72 -4.83 -15.68 4.66
CA LEU A 72 -4.94 -14.57 5.62
C LEU A 72 -5.97 -14.82 6.74
N GLY A 73 -6.80 -15.84 6.60
CA GLY A 73 -7.81 -16.22 7.58
C GLY A 73 -8.26 -17.67 7.43
N GLU A 74 -9.16 -18.12 8.30
CA GLU A 74 -9.56 -19.52 8.33
C GLU A 74 -10.27 -20.00 7.06
N ALA A 75 -11.03 -19.10 6.42
CA ALA A 75 -11.65 -19.38 5.13
C ALA A 75 -10.59 -19.64 4.03
N ASP A 76 -9.55 -18.81 3.96
CA ASP A 76 -8.43 -18.97 3.03
C ASP A 76 -7.68 -20.28 3.31
N ARG A 77 -7.42 -20.59 4.59
CA ARG A 77 -6.75 -21.84 5.00
C ARG A 77 -7.56 -23.05 4.58
N THR A 78 -8.88 -23.00 4.77
CA THR A 78 -9.79 -24.06 4.34
C THR A 78 -9.76 -24.23 2.83
N ALA A 79 -9.79 -23.14 2.06
CA ALA A 79 -9.68 -23.20 0.60
C ALA A 79 -8.33 -23.78 0.14
N ALA A 80 -7.22 -23.34 0.74
CA ALA A 80 -5.88 -23.83 0.46
C ALA A 80 -5.73 -25.33 0.76
N ARG A 81 -6.24 -25.82 1.89
CA ARG A 81 -6.20 -27.25 2.25
C ARG A 81 -7.06 -28.13 1.36
N ARG A 82 -8.17 -27.60 0.84
CA ARG A 82 -9.03 -28.32 -0.12
C ARG A 82 -8.43 -28.37 -1.52
N ALA A 83 -7.53 -27.45 -1.84
CA ALA A 83 -6.88 -27.37 -3.13
C ALA A 83 -5.64 -28.28 -3.21
N PRO A 84 -5.40 -28.99 -4.34
CA PRO A 84 -4.19 -29.79 -4.53
C PRO A 84 -2.93 -28.94 -4.36
N ASP A 85 -2.11 -29.24 -3.35
CA ASP A 85 -0.94 -28.44 -2.95
C ASP A 85 -1.21 -26.92 -2.78
N GLY A 86 -2.44 -26.52 -2.43
CA GLY A 86 -2.83 -25.12 -2.33
C GLY A 86 -3.03 -24.42 -3.68
N ARG A 87 -3.05 -25.15 -4.80
CA ARG A 87 -3.31 -24.61 -6.15
C ARG A 87 -4.80 -24.38 -6.36
N LEU A 88 -5.25 -23.16 -6.10
CA LEU A 88 -6.66 -22.77 -6.18
C LEU A 88 -7.22 -22.94 -7.60
N ASP A 89 -6.39 -22.69 -8.61
CA ASP A 89 -6.75 -22.89 -10.02
C ASP A 89 -7.02 -24.36 -10.35
N LEU A 90 -6.28 -25.29 -9.75
CA LEU A 90 -6.49 -26.74 -9.92
C LEU A 90 -7.69 -27.26 -9.12
N ALA A 91 -8.19 -26.49 -8.16
CA ALA A 91 -9.42 -26.76 -7.42
C ALA A 91 -10.68 -26.18 -8.10
N GLY A 92 -10.54 -25.58 -9.29
CA GLY A 92 -11.64 -25.00 -10.06
C GLY A 92 -12.07 -23.60 -9.62
N TYR A 93 -11.26 -22.90 -8.81
CA TYR A 93 -11.55 -21.51 -8.45
C TYR A 93 -11.13 -20.53 -9.55
N GLU A 94 -12.00 -19.53 -9.82
CA GLU A 94 -11.80 -18.50 -10.83
C GLU A 94 -10.86 -17.36 -10.34
N THR A 95 -9.56 -17.62 -10.44
CA THR A 95 -8.47 -16.82 -9.85
C THR A 95 -8.04 -15.58 -10.66
N GLY A 96 -8.81 -15.18 -11.66
CA GLY A 96 -8.57 -13.91 -12.38
C GLY A 96 -7.44 -13.97 -13.43
N GLY A 97 -7.21 -15.12 -14.04
CA GLY A 97 -6.30 -15.27 -15.19
C GLY A 97 -4.85 -15.66 -14.85
N ALA A 98 -4.51 -15.83 -13.57
CA ALA A 98 -3.26 -16.42 -13.12
C ALA A 98 -3.52 -17.71 -12.33
N ALA A 99 -2.63 -18.69 -12.43
CA ALA A 99 -2.59 -19.77 -11.45
C ALA A 99 -2.27 -19.18 -10.07
N VAL A 100 -2.90 -19.70 -9.01
CA VAL A 100 -2.69 -19.19 -7.64
C VAL A 100 -2.36 -20.34 -6.72
N ARG A 101 -1.19 -20.25 -6.08
CA ARG A 101 -0.81 -21.12 -4.97
C ARG A 101 -0.97 -20.34 -3.66
N MET A 102 -1.94 -20.75 -2.86
CA MET A 102 -2.16 -20.21 -1.53
C MET A 102 -1.50 -21.11 -0.48
N LEU A 103 -0.60 -20.54 0.32
CA LEU A 103 0.18 -21.25 1.32
C LEU A 103 -0.57 -21.29 2.65
N ASP A 104 -0.87 -22.49 3.15
CA ASP A 104 -1.36 -22.71 4.52
C ASP A 104 -0.18 -22.72 5.51
N ILE A 105 0.42 -21.54 5.73
CA ILE A 105 1.53 -21.36 6.66
C ILE A 105 1.00 -21.50 8.10
N PRO A 106 1.58 -22.34 8.98
CA PRO A 106 1.08 -22.57 10.33
C PRO A 106 0.71 -21.26 11.04
N ALA A 107 -0.47 -21.21 11.67
CA ALA A 107 -1.03 -19.97 12.22
C ALA A 107 -0.08 -19.23 13.17
N ALA A 108 0.63 -19.95 14.03
CA ALA A 108 1.64 -19.36 14.93
C ALA A 108 2.83 -18.76 14.18
N THR A 109 3.30 -19.41 13.10
CA THR A 109 4.38 -18.88 12.25
C THR A 109 3.90 -17.64 11.51
N PHE A 110 2.69 -17.69 10.93
CA PHE A 110 2.07 -16.56 10.25
C PHE A 110 1.93 -15.35 11.19
N ASP A 111 1.34 -15.53 12.38
CA ASP A 111 1.13 -14.44 13.33
C ASP A 111 2.46 -13.77 13.73
N ARG A 112 3.45 -14.57 14.13
CA ARG A 112 4.77 -14.05 14.52
C ARG A 112 5.51 -13.36 13.38
N ALA A 113 5.47 -13.92 12.18
CA ALA A 113 6.15 -13.34 11.01
C ALA A 113 5.42 -12.11 10.47
N TYR A 114 4.12 -12.21 10.22
CA TYR A 114 3.32 -11.18 9.57
C TYR A 114 2.96 -10.07 10.55
N ASN A 115 2.41 -10.38 11.72
CA ASN A 115 2.03 -9.37 12.71
C ASN A 115 3.25 -8.93 13.53
N GLY A 116 4.03 -9.88 14.07
CA GLY A 116 5.16 -9.59 14.96
C GLY A 116 6.36 -8.92 14.27
N VAL A 117 6.87 -9.50 13.17
CA VAL A 117 8.08 -8.98 12.50
C VAL A 117 7.74 -7.98 11.41
N ALA A 118 6.94 -8.35 10.42
CA ALA A 118 6.71 -7.49 9.27
C ALA A 118 5.92 -6.24 9.67
N ASN A 119 4.72 -6.43 10.24
CA ASN A 119 3.81 -5.32 10.51
C ASN A 119 4.14 -4.54 11.79
N SER A 120 4.87 -5.10 12.74
CA SER A 120 5.41 -4.30 13.85
C SER A 120 6.84 -3.89 13.57
N THR A 121 7.80 -4.81 13.64
CA THR A 121 9.23 -4.45 13.58
C THR A 121 9.64 -3.72 12.31
N LEU A 122 9.51 -4.34 11.13
CA LEU A 122 9.99 -3.75 9.88
C LEU A 122 9.16 -2.52 9.48
N TRP A 123 7.84 -2.57 9.68
CA TRP A 123 6.97 -1.41 9.46
C TRP A 123 7.42 -0.20 10.29
N PHE A 124 7.67 -0.38 11.60
CA PHE A 124 8.08 0.71 12.48
C PHE A 124 9.48 1.23 12.16
N ILE A 125 10.42 0.34 11.79
CA ILE A 125 11.74 0.74 11.30
C ILE A 125 11.60 1.62 10.06
N HIS A 126 10.92 1.13 9.02
CA HIS A 126 10.81 1.83 7.74
C HIS A 126 10.03 3.15 7.84
N HIS A 127 9.07 3.24 8.76
CA HIS A 127 8.24 4.43 8.96
C HIS A 127 8.71 5.35 10.09
N LEU A 128 9.81 5.02 10.80
CA LEU A 128 10.36 5.79 11.92
C LEU A 128 9.37 5.97 13.10
N LEU A 129 8.69 4.89 13.50
CA LEU A 129 7.54 4.97 14.41
C LEU A 129 7.83 4.63 15.88
N TYR A 130 9.02 4.13 16.21
CA TYR A 130 9.34 3.78 17.59
C TYR A 130 9.45 4.99 18.51
N ASP A 131 8.80 4.87 19.67
CA ASP A 131 9.13 5.63 20.88
C ASP A 131 10.43 5.06 21.47
N THR A 132 11.57 5.56 20.99
CA THR A 132 12.90 4.99 21.23
C THR A 132 13.31 4.82 22.71
N PRO A 133 12.84 5.66 23.67
CA PRO A 133 13.05 5.40 25.09
C PRO A 133 12.36 4.14 25.63
N ARG A 134 11.32 3.61 24.95
CA ARG A 134 10.52 2.47 25.40
C ARG A 134 10.58 1.27 24.47
N SER A 135 10.91 1.45 23.20
CA SER A 135 10.84 0.41 22.16
C SER A 135 11.81 0.74 21.03
N PRO A 136 12.27 -0.22 20.20
CA PRO A 136 11.99 -1.66 20.24
C PRO A 136 12.70 -2.41 21.36
N HIS A 137 12.23 -3.62 21.65
CA HIS A 137 12.93 -4.62 22.46
C HIS A 137 13.30 -5.84 21.61
N PHE A 138 14.59 -6.19 21.59
CA PHE A 138 15.09 -7.39 20.92
C PHE A 138 15.48 -8.46 21.94
N ASP A 139 14.46 -9.07 22.54
CA ASP A 139 14.60 -10.12 23.54
C ASP A 139 14.47 -11.53 22.93
N ALA A 140 14.39 -12.57 23.78
CA ALA A 140 14.19 -13.95 23.33
C ALA A 140 12.87 -14.16 22.57
N ARG A 141 11.83 -13.35 22.82
CA ARG A 141 10.58 -13.39 22.05
C ARG A 141 10.81 -12.84 20.65
N ALA A 142 11.47 -11.68 20.52
CA ALA A 142 11.84 -11.11 19.23
C ALA A 142 12.67 -12.09 18.37
N ARG A 143 13.58 -12.85 18.98
CA ARG A 143 14.35 -13.91 18.29
C ARG A 143 13.47 -15.06 17.77
N ARG A 144 12.46 -15.50 18.54
CA ARG A 144 11.48 -16.52 18.07
C ARG A 144 10.58 -15.99 16.96
N ASP A 145 10.21 -14.71 17.04
CA ASP A 145 9.40 -14.07 16.00
C ASP A 145 10.22 -13.98 14.71
N TRP A 146 11.51 -13.64 14.81
CA TRP A 146 12.44 -13.63 13.68
C TRP A 146 12.62 -15.00 13.01
N GLN A 147 12.79 -16.08 13.79
CA GLN A 147 12.81 -17.44 13.23
C GLN A 147 11.53 -17.80 12.47
N SER A 148 10.39 -17.29 12.94
CA SER A 148 9.12 -17.47 12.24
C SER A 148 9.09 -16.66 10.94
N TYR A 149 9.69 -15.47 10.90
CA TYR A 149 9.86 -14.66 9.69
C TYR A 149 10.80 -15.30 8.66
N GLU A 150 11.88 -15.94 9.11
CA GLU A 150 12.75 -16.77 8.26
C GLU A 150 11.97 -17.95 7.66
N ALA A 151 11.23 -18.71 8.49
CA ALA A 151 10.41 -19.84 8.04
C ALA A 151 9.28 -19.40 7.08
N TYR A 152 8.67 -18.25 7.34
CA TYR A 152 7.65 -17.64 6.47
C TYR A 152 8.24 -17.33 5.09
N ASN A 153 9.38 -16.65 5.02
CA ASN A 153 10.07 -16.34 3.77
C ASN A 153 10.53 -17.61 3.03
N ALA A 154 11.03 -18.61 3.78
CA ALA A 154 11.43 -19.90 3.21
C ALA A 154 10.26 -20.61 2.53
N ALA A 155 9.06 -20.61 3.13
CA ALA A 155 7.87 -21.21 2.52
C ALA A 155 7.52 -20.60 1.16
N PHE A 156 7.66 -19.28 1.00
CA PHE A 156 7.48 -18.61 -0.29
C PHE A 156 8.59 -18.98 -1.28
N ALA A 157 9.85 -18.96 -0.85
CA ALA A 157 10.98 -19.34 -1.69
C ALA A 157 10.88 -20.80 -2.17
N ASP A 158 10.48 -21.73 -1.30
CA ASP A 158 10.26 -23.14 -1.61
C ASP A 158 9.12 -23.32 -2.61
N ALA A 159 8.01 -22.60 -2.44
CA ALA A 159 6.87 -22.65 -3.34
C ALA A 159 7.21 -22.12 -4.74
N LEU A 160 7.94 -21.00 -4.82
CA LEU A 160 8.43 -20.45 -6.08
C LEU A 160 9.42 -21.41 -6.76
N ALA A 161 10.39 -21.94 -6.01
CA ALA A 161 11.41 -22.82 -6.55
C ALA A 161 10.84 -24.12 -7.15
N ARG A 162 9.77 -24.65 -6.56
CA ARG A 162 9.07 -25.87 -6.99
C ARG A 162 8.42 -25.72 -8.37
N ASP A 163 7.75 -24.61 -8.61
CA ASP A 163 6.90 -24.43 -9.80
C ASP A 163 7.56 -23.58 -10.90
N ALA A 164 8.75 -23.03 -10.65
CA ALA A 164 9.47 -22.21 -11.61
C ALA A 164 10.10 -23.06 -12.73
N ALA A 165 9.76 -22.76 -13.98
CA ALA A 165 10.47 -23.21 -15.16
C ALA A 165 11.92 -22.68 -15.15
N ARG A 166 12.79 -23.30 -15.96
CA ARG A 166 14.18 -22.85 -16.09
C ARG A 166 14.24 -21.43 -16.64
N GLY A 167 14.98 -20.53 -15.97
CA GLY A 167 15.12 -19.14 -16.41
C GLY A 167 13.85 -18.28 -16.28
N ALA A 168 12.89 -18.71 -15.48
CA ALA A 168 11.68 -17.93 -15.22
C ALA A 168 11.99 -16.61 -14.47
N LYS A 169 11.08 -15.64 -14.58
CA LYS A 169 11.17 -14.35 -13.87
C LYS A 169 10.31 -14.39 -12.62
N ALA A 170 10.88 -14.12 -11.45
CA ALA A 170 10.17 -14.06 -10.18
C ALA A 170 10.09 -12.60 -9.67
N ALA A 171 8.89 -12.12 -9.40
CA ALA A 171 8.61 -10.82 -8.81
C ALA A 171 8.15 -10.98 -7.35
N ILE A 172 9.05 -10.66 -6.42
CA ILE A 172 8.84 -10.76 -4.98
C ILE A 172 8.49 -9.38 -4.43
N GLN A 173 7.34 -9.29 -3.75
CA GLN A 173 6.73 -8.02 -3.42
C GLN A 173 6.72 -7.79 -1.91
N ASP A 174 7.28 -6.64 -1.55
CA ASP A 174 7.18 -5.95 -0.27
C ASP A 174 7.95 -6.53 0.93
N TYR A 175 8.02 -5.75 2.00
CA TYR A 175 8.82 -6.01 3.21
C TYR A 175 8.44 -7.29 3.97
N HIS A 176 7.27 -7.90 3.71
CA HIS A 176 6.93 -9.22 4.28
C HIS A 176 7.85 -10.31 3.74
N LEU A 177 8.42 -10.12 2.56
CA LEU A 177 9.19 -11.10 1.81
C LEU A 177 10.64 -10.65 1.55
N SER A 178 11.23 -9.86 2.45
CA SER A 178 12.58 -9.31 2.26
C SER A 178 13.68 -10.38 2.22
N LEU A 179 13.47 -11.56 2.81
CA LEU A 179 14.48 -12.65 2.82
C LEU A 179 14.31 -13.61 1.64
N ALA A 180 13.10 -13.66 1.07
CA ALA A 180 12.74 -14.59 0.01
C ALA A 180 13.63 -14.50 -1.25
N PRO A 181 14.13 -13.32 -1.72
CA PRO A 181 14.94 -13.26 -2.93
C PRO A 181 16.24 -14.06 -2.80
N ARG A 182 16.98 -13.86 -1.70
CA ARG A 182 18.21 -14.65 -1.44
C ARG A 182 17.91 -16.13 -1.26
N MET A 183 16.89 -16.44 -0.46
CA MET A 183 16.47 -17.83 -0.25
C MET A 183 16.09 -18.52 -1.57
N LEU A 184 15.42 -17.84 -2.49
CA LEU A 184 15.08 -18.36 -3.81
C LEU A 184 16.32 -18.50 -4.70
N ARG A 185 17.21 -17.51 -4.72
CA ARG A 185 18.47 -17.54 -5.46
C ARG A 185 19.32 -18.75 -5.09
N ASP A 186 19.44 -19.04 -3.79
CA ASP A 186 20.23 -20.17 -3.30
C ASP A 186 19.66 -21.52 -3.77
N ARG A 187 18.33 -21.62 -3.93
CA ARG A 187 17.64 -22.83 -4.43
C ARG A 187 17.70 -22.94 -5.95
N ARG A 188 17.60 -21.80 -6.64
CA ARG A 188 17.38 -21.70 -8.09
C ARG A 188 18.22 -20.56 -8.68
N PRO A 189 19.54 -20.77 -8.83
CA PRO A 189 20.44 -19.76 -9.35
C PRO A 189 20.15 -19.36 -10.81
N ASP A 190 19.36 -20.16 -11.54
CA ASP A 190 18.96 -19.91 -12.93
C ASP A 190 17.85 -18.86 -13.09
N LEU A 191 17.12 -18.52 -12.03
CA LEU A 191 15.98 -17.61 -12.12
C LEU A 191 16.42 -16.16 -12.24
N LYS A 192 15.55 -15.32 -12.80
CA LYS A 192 15.70 -13.87 -12.75
C LYS A 192 14.77 -13.32 -11.69
N ILE A 193 15.27 -12.57 -10.71
CA ILE A 193 14.53 -12.21 -9.50
C ILE A 193 14.48 -10.69 -9.37
N VAL A 194 13.27 -10.12 -9.28
CA VAL A 194 13.03 -8.73 -8.87
C VAL A 194 12.40 -8.70 -7.49
N HIS A 195 12.91 -7.85 -6.61
CA HIS A 195 12.26 -7.45 -5.36
C HIS A 195 11.73 -6.02 -5.50
N PHE A 196 10.54 -5.74 -4.96
CA PHE A 196 10.02 -4.37 -4.91
C PHE A 196 9.54 -3.99 -3.51
N SER A 197 10.06 -2.90 -2.96
CA SER A 197 9.68 -2.35 -1.65
C SER A 197 8.58 -1.29 -1.79
N HIS A 198 7.40 -1.51 -1.19
CA HIS A 198 6.27 -0.57 -1.27
C HIS A 198 6.23 0.45 -0.13
N THR A 199 7.04 0.24 0.91
CA THR A 199 7.17 1.17 2.03
C THR A 199 8.29 2.19 1.79
N PRO A 200 8.41 3.23 2.64
CA PRO A 200 9.66 3.97 2.74
C PRO A 200 10.84 3.04 3.06
N TRP A 201 12.05 3.57 2.95
CA TRP A 201 13.23 2.97 3.54
C TRP A 201 13.77 3.84 4.68
N ALA A 202 14.27 3.20 5.73
CA ALA A 202 14.83 3.88 6.89
C ALA A 202 16.27 4.35 6.56
N PRO A 203 16.70 5.53 7.00
CA PRO A 203 18.10 5.90 6.88
C PRO A 203 18.95 5.01 7.81
N PRO A 204 20.28 4.87 7.55
CA PRO A 204 21.14 3.92 8.27
C PRO A 204 21.08 4.05 9.80
N GLU A 205 21.04 5.28 10.32
CA GLU A 205 21.01 5.56 11.76
C GLU A 205 19.78 4.96 12.46
N TYR A 206 18.64 4.89 11.78
CA TYR A 206 17.43 4.29 12.33
C TYR A 206 17.31 2.81 11.98
N PHE A 207 17.79 2.41 10.80
CA PHE A 207 17.84 1.00 10.40
C PHE A 207 18.68 0.16 11.39
N ARG A 208 19.75 0.74 11.94
CA ARG A 208 20.61 0.14 12.97
C ARG A 208 19.96 -0.04 14.36
N LEU A 209 18.68 0.34 14.52
CA LEU A 209 17.92 -0.15 15.67
C LEU A 209 17.72 -1.67 15.61
N LEU A 210 17.64 -2.25 14.41
CA LEU A 210 17.66 -3.72 14.25
C LEU A 210 19.00 -4.27 14.77
N PRO A 211 19.01 -5.44 15.43
CA PRO A 211 20.24 -6.17 15.72
C PRO A 211 21.04 -6.39 14.44
N ASP A 212 22.37 -6.25 14.52
CA ASP A 212 23.25 -6.27 13.34
C ASP A 212 23.02 -7.50 12.45
N ASP A 213 22.81 -8.67 13.06
CA ASP A 213 22.54 -9.92 12.34
C ASP A 213 21.19 -9.90 11.60
N ILE A 214 20.14 -9.35 12.23
CA ILE A 214 18.81 -9.20 11.64
C ILE A 214 18.84 -8.16 10.50
N GLY A 215 19.45 -7.01 10.74
CA GLY A 215 19.60 -5.96 9.73
C GLY A 215 20.39 -6.46 8.51
N ALA A 216 21.47 -7.22 8.74
CA ALA A 216 22.24 -7.84 7.68
C ALA A 216 21.41 -8.85 6.88
N GLN A 217 20.62 -9.70 7.55
CA GLN A 217 19.75 -10.66 6.86
C GLN A 217 18.71 -9.97 5.96
N VAL A 218 18.09 -8.87 6.40
CA VAL A 218 17.13 -8.11 5.58
C VAL A 218 17.81 -7.59 4.31
N LEU A 219 18.97 -6.95 4.45
CA LEU A 219 19.70 -6.38 3.31
C LEU A 219 20.19 -7.48 2.36
N LEU A 220 20.83 -8.52 2.88
CA LEU A 220 21.32 -9.66 2.09
C LEU A 220 20.18 -10.42 1.41
N GLY A 221 19.02 -10.49 2.07
CA GLY A 221 17.78 -11.05 1.54
C GLY A 221 17.37 -10.36 0.24
N ILE A 222 17.28 -9.03 0.26
CA ILE A 222 16.94 -8.21 -0.91
C ILE A 222 18.05 -8.27 -1.97
N LEU A 223 19.33 -8.25 -1.56
CA LEU A 223 20.48 -8.38 -2.46
C LEU A 223 20.62 -9.76 -3.12
N GLY A 224 19.72 -10.71 -2.85
CA GLY A 224 19.56 -11.93 -3.65
C GLY A 224 18.82 -11.71 -4.97
N ALA A 225 18.15 -10.57 -5.14
CA ALA A 225 17.46 -10.18 -6.37
C ALA A 225 18.42 -9.54 -7.39
N ASP A 226 18.24 -9.83 -8.67
CA ASP A 226 18.99 -9.14 -9.76
C ASP A 226 18.60 -7.65 -9.83
N HIS A 227 17.35 -7.33 -9.49
CA HIS A 227 16.82 -5.97 -9.44
C HIS A 227 16.06 -5.71 -8.15
N ALA A 228 16.36 -4.60 -7.46
CA ALA A 228 15.63 -4.10 -6.31
C ALA A 228 14.96 -2.75 -6.66
N GLY A 229 13.63 -2.72 -6.64
CA GLY A 229 12.83 -1.55 -6.99
C GLY A 229 12.28 -0.80 -5.77
N PHE A 230 12.23 0.53 -5.88
CA PHE A 230 11.71 1.44 -4.86
C PHE A 230 10.79 2.49 -5.49
N LEU A 231 9.93 3.12 -4.68
CA LEU A 231 8.95 4.09 -5.18
C LEU A 231 9.51 5.49 -5.47
N THR A 232 10.63 5.87 -4.85
CA THR A 232 11.26 7.19 -5.03
C THR A 232 12.78 7.09 -4.98
N GLU A 233 13.47 8.09 -5.51
CA GLU A 233 14.93 8.21 -5.41
C GLU A 233 15.41 8.25 -3.96
N ARG A 234 14.67 8.93 -3.08
CA ARG A 234 14.98 9.01 -1.64
C ARG A 234 14.99 7.62 -0.98
N TRP A 235 14.05 6.76 -1.35
CA TRP A 235 13.95 5.40 -0.79
C TRP A 235 15.03 4.47 -1.34
N ALA A 236 15.32 4.56 -2.64
CA ALA A 236 16.43 3.84 -3.24
C ALA A 236 17.77 4.26 -2.64
N SER A 237 17.99 5.56 -2.45
CA SER A 237 19.22 6.10 -1.87
C SER A 237 19.41 5.64 -0.42
N ALA A 238 18.38 5.70 0.41
CA ALA A 238 18.45 5.20 1.78
C ALA A 238 18.76 3.69 1.85
N PHE A 239 18.24 2.89 0.92
CA PHE A 239 18.62 1.47 0.81
C PHE A 239 20.11 1.30 0.46
N LEU A 240 20.61 2.04 -0.54
CA LEU A 240 22.03 2.04 -0.89
C LEU A 240 22.91 2.44 0.30
N ASP A 241 22.49 3.45 1.07
CA ASP A 241 23.18 3.87 2.31
C ASP A 241 23.21 2.74 3.34
N CYS A 242 22.10 2.03 3.54
CA CYS A 242 22.06 0.89 4.45
C CYS A 242 22.93 -0.28 3.96
N CYS A 243 23.04 -0.49 2.64
CA CYS A 243 23.93 -1.53 2.09
C CYS A 243 25.40 -1.29 2.39
N GLU A 244 25.84 -0.05 2.65
CA GLU A 244 27.22 0.23 3.10
C GLU A 244 27.53 -0.34 4.50
N LEU A 245 26.50 -0.67 5.29
CA LEU A 245 26.66 -1.33 6.59
C LEU A 245 27.08 -2.80 6.46
N LEU A 246 26.89 -3.41 5.29
CA LEU A 246 27.21 -4.82 5.07
C LEU A 246 28.71 -5.03 4.84
N PRO A 247 29.37 -5.91 5.61
CA PRO A 247 30.75 -6.30 5.34
C PRO A 247 30.89 -6.88 3.92
N GLY A 248 31.81 -6.31 3.13
CA GLY A 248 32.11 -6.79 1.78
C GLY A 248 31.12 -6.36 0.69
N ALA A 249 30.11 -5.54 1.01
CA ALA A 249 29.30 -4.89 -0.01
C ALA A 249 30.09 -3.76 -0.69
N ARG A 250 29.96 -3.66 -2.02
CA ARG A 250 30.47 -2.55 -2.82
C ARG A 250 29.29 -1.83 -3.44
N VAL A 251 29.06 -0.60 -3.02
CA VAL A 251 27.96 0.25 -3.51
C VAL A 251 28.51 1.21 -4.56
N ASP A 252 28.00 1.10 -5.79
CA ASP A 252 28.23 2.08 -6.85
C ASP A 252 26.94 2.91 -7.01
N ARG A 253 27.01 4.18 -6.59
CA ARG A 253 25.86 5.10 -6.62
C ARG A 253 25.56 5.65 -8.01
N VAL A 254 26.57 5.71 -8.88
CA VAL A 254 26.41 6.20 -10.25
C VAL A 254 25.71 5.14 -11.09
N ALA A 255 26.20 3.89 -11.01
CA ALA A 255 25.57 2.75 -11.68
C ALA A 255 24.31 2.23 -10.97
N ARG A 256 24.06 2.68 -9.72
CA ARG A 256 23.01 2.19 -8.81
C ARG A 256 23.08 0.67 -8.66
N THR A 257 24.25 0.17 -8.33
CA THR A 257 24.48 -1.26 -8.11
C THR A 257 25.08 -1.53 -6.76
N VAL A 258 24.71 -2.65 -6.17
CA VAL A 258 25.34 -3.20 -4.97
C VAL A 258 25.90 -4.57 -5.31
N THR A 259 27.21 -4.74 -5.19
CA THR A 259 27.86 -6.04 -5.35
C THR A 259 28.22 -6.61 -3.99
N CYS A 260 27.69 -7.77 -3.64
CA CYS A 260 27.95 -8.45 -2.37
C CYS A 260 28.03 -9.97 -2.60
N SER A 261 29.03 -10.62 -2.01
CA SER A 261 29.25 -12.08 -2.14
C SER A 261 29.26 -12.59 -3.60
N GLY A 262 29.82 -11.81 -4.54
CA GLY A 262 29.91 -12.18 -5.95
C GLY A 262 28.62 -11.98 -6.77
N HIS A 263 27.55 -11.47 -6.17
CA HIS A 263 26.30 -11.14 -6.84
C HIS A 263 26.12 -9.62 -6.92
N THR A 264 25.64 -9.12 -8.06
CA THR A 264 25.38 -7.70 -8.27
C THR A 264 23.89 -7.46 -8.43
N THR A 265 23.31 -6.67 -7.52
CA THR A 265 21.92 -6.22 -7.59
C THR A 265 21.87 -4.80 -8.15
N ARG A 266 21.04 -4.58 -9.16
CA ARG A 266 20.69 -3.22 -9.62
C ARG A 266 19.58 -2.63 -8.78
N VAL A 267 19.65 -1.33 -8.54
CA VAL A 267 18.64 -0.56 -7.81
C VAL A 267 17.92 0.38 -8.76
N GLY A 268 16.58 0.32 -8.78
CA GLY A 268 15.75 1.14 -9.65
C GLY A 268 14.62 1.85 -8.93
N VAL A 269 14.10 2.91 -9.55
CA VAL A 269 12.98 3.72 -9.04
C VAL A 269 11.80 3.59 -9.98
N HIS A 270 10.65 3.15 -9.46
CA HIS A 270 9.40 3.00 -10.20
C HIS A 270 8.24 3.60 -9.38
N GLY A 271 7.92 4.88 -9.62
CA GLY A 271 6.87 5.61 -8.91
C GLY A 271 5.46 5.17 -9.30
N LEU A 272 4.86 4.25 -8.54
CA LEU A 272 3.54 3.69 -8.83
C LEU A 272 2.48 4.78 -8.98
N GLY A 273 1.85 4.85 -10.16
CA GLY A 273 0.70 5.69 -10.47
C GLY A 273 -0.63 4.94 -10.38
N VAL A 274 -1.69 5.56 -10.91
CA VAL A 274 -3.05 5.01 -10.90
C VAL A 274 -3.56 4.73 -12.32
N ASP A 275 -4.42 3.73 -12.48
CA ASP A 275 -5.17 3.52 -13.73
C ASP A 275 -6.36 4.48 -13.75
N GLY A 276 -6.14 5.67 -14.30
CA GLY A 276 -7.17 6.72 -14.29
C GLY A 276 -8.43 6.35 -15.08
N ALA A 277 -8.33 5.51 -16.10
CA ALA A 277 -9.49 5.08 -16.88
C ALA A 277 -10.34 4.08 -16.09
N ALA A 278 -9.71 3.09 -15.43
CA ALA A 278 -10.41 2.15 -14.56
C ALA A 278 -11.05 2.86 -13.36
N LEU A 279 -10.32 3.79 -12.74
CA LEU A 279 -10.81 4.54 -11.59
C LEU A 279 -12.05 5.37 -11.94
N ARG A 280 -12.04 6.07 -13.08
CA ARG A 280 -13.21 6.83 -13.58
C ARG A 280 -14.40 5.93 -13.91
N ARG A 281 -14.19 4.74 -14.47
CA ARG A 281 -15.27 3.76 -14.72
C ARG A 281 -15.90 3.32 -13.40
N ARG A 282 -15.09 2.90 -12.43
CA ARG A 282 -15.57 2.46 -11.11
C ARG A 282 -16.34 3.57 -10.39
N ALA A 283 -15.87 4.82 -10.48
CA ALA A 283 -16.52 5.98 -9.88
C ALA A 283 -17.85 6.38 -10.54
N ALA A 284 -18.16 5.84 -11.72
CA ALA A 284 -19.42 6.06 -12.43
C ALA A 284 -20.48 4.99 -12.12
N GLU A 285 -20.16 3.95 -11.34
CA GLU A 285 -21.10 2.91 -10.97
C GLU A 285 -22.23 3.42 -10.06
N PRO A 286 -23.44 2.80 -10.11
CA PRO A 286 -24.62 3.31 -9.40
C PRO A 286 -24.42 3.46 -7.89
N ASP A 287 -23.67 2.55 -7.26
CA ASP A 287 -23.38 2.58 -5.84
C ASP A 287 -22.56 3.82 -5.43
N VAL A 288 -21.55 4.21 -6.21
CA VAL A 288 -20.76 5.42 -5.98
C VAL A 288 -21.59 6.67 -6.22
N VAL A 289 -22.44 6.67 -7.25
CA VAL A 289 -23.34 7.81 -7.55
C VAL A 289 -24.32 8.02 -6.40
N GLU A 290 -24.89 6.96 -5.85
CA GLU A 290 -25.76 7.00 -4.66
C GLU A 290 -25.01 7.55 -3.44
N ARG A 291 -23.80 7.05 -3.16
CA ARG A 291 -22.97 7.56 -2.05
C ARG A 291 -22.61 9.03 -2.23
N ALA A 292 -22.34 9.48 -3.45
CA ALA A 292 -22.05 10.88 -3.76
C ALA A 292 -23.26 11.78 -3.50
N ARG A 293 -24.47 11.32 -3.83
CA ARG A 293 -25.71 12.05 -3.53
C ARG A 293 -25.91 12.17 -2.02
N ALA A 294 -25.83 11.06 -1.29
CA ALA A 294 -25.98 11.06 0.16
C ALA A 294 -24.92 11.95 0.86
N LEU A 295 -23.67 11.91 0.40
CA LEU A 295 -22.61 12.79 0.90
C LEU A 295 -22.90 14.27 0.63
N ARG A 296 -23.39 14.62 -0.57
CA ARG A 296 -23.71 16.00 -0.90
C ARG A 296 -24.90 16.52 -0.08
N GLU A 297 -25.91 15.69 0.16
CA GLU A 297 -27.03 16.03 1.05
C GLU A 297 -26.55 16.25 2.50
N GLN A 298 -25.61 15.43 2.99
CA GLN A 298 -25.01 15.58 4.31
C GLN A 298 -24.14 16.84 4.46
N VAL A 299 -23.36 17.19 3.44
CA VAL A 299 -22.43 18.34 3.46
C VAL A 299 -23.17 19.67 3.20
N GLY A 300 -24.21 19.65 2.37
CA GLY A 300 -24.89 20.86 1.90
C GLY A 300 -24.03 21.69 0.94
N ASP A 301 -24.28 23.01 0.89
CA ASP A 301 -23.55 23.96 0.03
C ASP A 301 -22.17 24.38 0.58
N ARG A 302 -21.61 23.59 1.50
CA ARG A 302 -20.35 23.87 2.18
C ARG A 302 -19.16 23.34 1.39
N ARG A 303 -17.99 23.93 1.62
CA ARG A 303 -16.72 23.40 1.12
C ARG A 303 -16.40 22.07 1.78
N LEU A 304 -15.72 21.18 1.06
CA LEU A 304 -15.37 19.86 1.57
C LEU A 304 -13.85 19.64 1.60
N ILE A 305 -13.30 19.45 2.80
CA ILE A 305 -11.93 18.96 3.01
C ILE A 305 -12.00 17.45 3.23
N VAL A 306 -11.35 16.65 2.40
CA VAL A 306 -11.36 15.20 2.49
C VAL A 306 -9.99 14.67 2.90
N ARG A 307 -9.98 13.67 3.76
CA ARG A 307 -8.83 12.76 3.96
C ARG A 307 -9.33 11.32 3.97
N ILE A 308 -8.62 10.42 3.28
CA ILE A 308 -9.01 9.01 3.19
C ILE A 308 -7.86 8.14 3.67
N ASP A 309 -7.94 7.69 4.92
CA ASP A 309 -6.86 6.93 5.55
C ASP A 309 -7.38 5.68 6.25
N ARG A 310 -6.47 4.73 6.48
CA ARG A 310 -6.61 3.79 7.59
C ARG A 310 -6.11 4.45 8.87
N THR A 311 -6.61 4.07 10.04
CA THR A 311 -6.06 4.47 11.35
C THR A 311 -4.71 3.83 11.57
N GLU A 312 -3.73 4.39 10.88
CA GLU A 312 -2.36 3.96 10.81
C GLU A 312 -1.49 5.10 11.33
N LEU A 313 -0.50 4.78 12.17
CA LEU A 313 0.32 5.76 12.88
C LEU A 313 1.02 6.73 11.90
N SER A 314 1.44 6.20 10.75
CA SER A 314 2.13 6.97 9.72
C SER A 314 1.25 8.02 9.02
N LYS A 315 -0.10 7.92 9.13
CA LYS A 315 -1.04 8.77 8.39
C LYS A 315 -1.31 10.13 9.02
N ASN A 316 -0.84 10.36 10.25
CA ASN A 316 -0.84 11.68 10.88
C ASN A 316 -2.23 12.34 11.00
N ILE A 317 -3.26 11.52 11.24
CA ILE A 317 -4.67 11.90 11.37
C ILE A 317 -4.85 12.93 12.49
N VAL A 318 -4.33 12.66 13.68
CA VAL A 318 -4.47 13.55 14.85
C VAL A 318 -3.97 14.98 14.55
N ARG A 319 -2.78 15.12 13.94
CA ARG A 319 -2.26 16.46 13.58
C ARG A 319 -3.04 17.11 12.45
N GLY A 320 -3.55 16.34 11.50
CA GLY A 320 -4.41 16.91 10.45
C GLY A 320 -5.75 17.42 11.00
N LEU A 321 -6.34 16.70 11.95
CA LEU A 321 -7.53 17.18 12.68
C LEU A 321 -7.20 18.42 13.53
N ALA A 322 -6.06 18.43 14.23
CA ALA A 322 -5.60 19.58 14.98
C ALA A 322 -5.37 20.82 14.09
N ALA A 323 -4.84 20.63 12.88
CA ALA A 323 -4.67 21.70 11.91
C ALA A 323 -6.01 22.26 11.41
N TYR A 324 -7.01 21.39 11.18
CA TYR A 324 -8.37 21.82 10.86
C TYR A 324 -9.01 22.61 12.02
N ARG A 325 -8.86 22.12 13.26
CA ARG A 325 -9.28 22.84 14.47
C ARG A 325 -8.64 24.22 14.54
N GLU A 326 -7.32 24.31 14.40
CA GLU A 326 -6.58 25.57 14.44
C GLU A 326 -7.02 26.54 13.34
N MET A 327 -7.25 26.03 12.12
CA MET A 327 -7.81 26.84 11.04
C MET A 327 -9.17 27.45 11.42
N LEU A 328 -10.08 26.69 12.02
CA LEU A 328 -11.40 27.19 12.45
C LEU A 328 -11.31 28.19 13.62
N VAL A 329 -10.31 28.07 14.50
CA VAL A 329 -10.02 29.05 15.55
C VAL A 329 -9.55 30.36 14.92
N ASN A 330 -8.53 30.30 14.07
CA ASN A 330 -7.85 31.47 13.53
C ASN A 330 -8.64 32.16 12.40
N HIS A 331 -9.51 31.40 11.71
CA HIS A 331 -10.29 31.85 10.56
C HIS A 331 -11.79 31.56 10.77
N PRO A 332 -12.45 32.28 11.69
CA PRO A 332 -13.86 32.06 12.02
C PRO A 332 -14.80 32.23 10.83
N GLU A 333 -14.38 32.91 9.75
CA GLU A 333 -15.13 33.03 8.50
C GLU A 333 -15.43 31.70 7.80
N TRP A 334 -14.73 30.62 8.17
CA TRP A 334 -14.98 29.27 7.65
C TRP A 334 -15.99 28.46 8.48
N ARG A 335 -16.33 28.90 9.70
CA ARG A 335 -17.32 28.21 10.54
C ARG A 335 -18.68 28.20 9.85
N GLY A 336 -19.33 27.05 9.80
CA GLY A 336 -20.59 26.86 9.06
C GLY A 336 -20.43 26.79 7.54
N ARG A 337 -19.23 26.97 6.98
CA ARG A 337 -18.99 27.04 5.51
C ARG A 337 -18.09 25.94 4.97
N VAL A 338 -17.45 25.16 5.85
CA VAL A 338 -16.60 24.03 5.47
C VAL A 338 -16.93 22.82 6.35
N VAL A 339 -16.81 21.63 5.79
CA VAL A 339 -16.89 20.35 6.49
C VAL A 339 -15.61 19.58 6.22
N HIS A 340 -15.03 19.00 7.26
CA HIS A 340 -13.96 18.03 7.10
C HIS A 340 -14.55 16.61 7.12
N LEU A 341 -14.35 15.85 6.04
CA LEU A 341 -14.69 14.43 5.98
C LEU A 341 -13.41 13.60 6.16
N ALA A 342 -13.32 12.89 7.27
CA ALA A 342 -12.18 12.05 7.61
C ALA A 342 -12.58 10.59 7.63
N PHE A 343 -12.05 9.81 6.68
CA PHE A 343 -12.12 8.36 6.77
C PHE A 343 -10.95 7.86 7.61
N ALA A 344 -11.29 7.06 8.63
CA ALA A 344 -10.38 6.52 9.62
C ALA A 344 -10.71 5.04 9.82
N TYR A 345 -10.44 4.23 8.79
CA TYR A 345 -10.74 2.80 8.82
C TYR A 345 -9.78 2.08 9.76
N PRO A 346 -10.27 1.27 10.71
CA PRO A 346 -9.43 0.48 11.59
C PRO A 346 -8.36 -0.31 10.83
N SER A 347 -7.08 -0.06 11.12
CA SER A 347 -5.98 -0.78 10.47
C SER A 347 -5.68 -2.10 11.18
N ARG A 348 -5.38 -2.03 12.48
CA ARG A 348 -4.91 -3.17 13.30
C ARG A 348 -5.45 -3.02 14.73
N TYR A 349 -6.12 -4.05 15.23
CA TYR A 349 -6.70 -4.02 16.58
C TYR A 349 -5.79 -4.62 17.65
N ASP A 350 -4.86 -5.48 17.25
CA ASP A 350 -4.08 -6.29 18.20
C ASP A 350 -2.93 -5.52 18.84
N LEU A 351 -2.46 -4.44 18.20
CA LEU A 351 -1.34 -3.62 18.67
C LEU A 351 -1.83 -2.47 19.59
N PRO A 352 -1.29 -2.33 20.82
CA PRO A 352 -1.64 -1.25 21.74
C PRO A 352 -1.52 0.15 21.14
N GLU A 353 -0.44 0.44 20.41
CA GLU A 353 -0.15 1.74 19.82
C GLU A 353 -1.26 2.18 18.84
N TYR A 354 -1.87 1.23 18.12
CA TYR A 354 -2.95 1.50 17.17
C TYR A 354 -4.29 1.76 17.85
N ARG A 355 -4.54 1.07 18.98
CA ARG A 355 -5.73 1.34 19.80
C ARG A 355 -5.66 2.73 20.40
N GLU A 356 -4.52 3.07 21.03
CA GLU A 356 -4.28 4.40 21.61
C GLU A 356 -4.40 5.51 20.56
N TYR A 357 -3.87 5.28 19.36
CA TYR A 357 -3.98 6.24 18.27
C TYR A 357 -5.40 6.39 17.75
N THR A 358 -6.15 5.30 17.62
CA THR A 358 -7.56 5.33 17.21
C THR A 358 -8.39 6.12 18.23
N GLU A 359 -8.16 5.90 19.52
CA GLU A 359 -8.81 6.72 20.56
C GLU A 359 -8.39 8.18 20.50
N ALA A 360 -7.11 8.49 20.20
CA ALA A 360 -6.65 9.87 20.04
C ALA A 360 -7.33 10.57 18.87
N VAL A 361 -7.57 9.87 17.76
CA VAL A 361 -8.36 10.36 16.62
C VAL A 361 -9.79 10.66 17.04
N GLN A 362 -10.46 9.72 17.73
CA GLN A 362 -11.83 9.89 18.22
C GLN A 362 -11.94 11.07 19.21
N ARG A 363 -10.98 11.22 20.13
CA ARG A 363 -10.94 12.34 21.08
C ARG A 363 -10.82 13.69 20.36
N MET A 364 -9.87 13.82 19.43
CA MET A 364 -9.70 15.05 18.66
C MET A 364 -10.93 15.37 17.81
N ALA A 365 -11.57 14.36 17.22
CA ALA A 365 -12.81 14.53 16.47
C ALA A 365 -13.97 15.02 17.36
N GLY A 366 -14.10 14.43 18.56
CA GLY A 366 -15.07 14.85 19.56
C GLY A 366 -14.86 16.30 20.00
N GLN A 367 -13.61 16.70 20.27
CA GLN A 367 -13.25 18.08 20.64
C GLN A 367 -13.66 19.10 19.57
N ILE A 368 -13.43 18.80 18.28
CA ILE A 368 -13.84 19.66 17.17
C ILE A 368 -15.36 19.79 17.11
N SER A 369 -16.06 18.67 17.27
CA SER A 369 -17.52 18.62 17.21
C SER A 369 -18.15 19.38 18.38
N GLU A 370 -17.60 19.25 19.59
CA GLU A 370 -18.06 19.95 20.79
C GLU A 370 -17.82 21.46 20.71
N GLU A 371 -16.66 21.88 20.19
CA GLU A 371 -16.26 23.29 20.14
C GLU A 371 -16.96 24.09 19.04
N PHE A 372 -17.20 23.49 17.87
CA PHE A 372 -17.72 24.22 16.71
C PHE A 372 -19.09 23.72 16.22
N GLY A 373 -19.53 22.54 16.66
CA GLY A 373 -20.80 21.95 16.23
C GLY A 373 -22.00 22.83 16.58
N THR A 374 -22.96 22.87 15.66
CA THR A 374 -24.23 23.57 15.85
C THR A 374 -25.36 22.69 15.36
N ALA A 375 -26.62 23.11 15.57
CA ALA A 375 -27.78 22.32 15.16
C ALA A 375 -27.84 22.07 13.64
N ASP A 376 -27.30 22.98 12.82
CA ASP A 376 -27.35 22.94 11.36
C ASP A 376 -25.99 22.67 10.69
N TRP A 377 -24.92 22.52 11.48
CA TRP A 377 -23.57 22.27 10.97
C TRP A 377 -22.77 21.32 11.84
N ASP A 378 -22.43 20.18 11.24
CA ASP A 378 -21.39 19.27 11.72
C ASP A 378 -20.04 19.65 11.08
N PRO A 379 -19.08 20.17 11.85
CA PRO A 379 -17.77 20.58 11.32
C PRO A 379 -16.92 19.42 10.83
N LEU A 380 -17.15 18.19 11.34
CA LEU A 380 -16.28 17.04 11.09
C LEU A 380 -17.09 15.74 11.04
N ILE A 381 -17.15 15.13 9.85
CA ILE A 381 -17.73 13.81 9.66
C ILE A 381 -16.60 12.77 9.76
N LEU A 382 -16.57 12.00 10.85
CA LEU A 382 -15.65 10.89 11.03
C LEU A 382 -16.28 9.57 10.57
N GLN A 383 -15.71 8.95 9.53
CA GLN A 383 -16.17 7.67 8.99
C GLN A 383 -15.21 6.54 9.41
N VAL A 384 -15.73 5.55 10.15
CA VAL A 384 -14.93 4.43 10.68
C VAL A 384 -15.15 3.10 9.95
N ASN A 385 -16.19 2.98 9.12
CA ASN A 385 -16.48 1.75 8.37
C ASN A 385 -15.90 1.80 6.97
N ASP A 386 -15.15 0.77 6.56
CA ASP A 386 -14.57 0.64 5.22
C ASP A 386 -15.67 0.59 4.14
N ASP A 387 -15.78 1.67 3.37
CA ASP A 387 -16.75 1.88 2.30
C ASP A 387 -16.03 2.49 1.10
N TYR A 388 -15.46 1.63 0.27
CA TYR A 388 -14.75 2.03 -0.93
C TYR A 388 -15.61 2.88 -1.89
N PRO A 389 -16.89 2.53 -2.18
CA PRO A 389 -17.77 3.40 -2.97
C PRO A 389 -17.90 4.82 -2.40
N ARG A 390 -18.08 4.97 -1.08
CA ARG A 390 -18.14 6.28 -0.42
C ARG A 390 -16.81 7.04 -0.50
N SER A 391 -15.69 6.32 -0.51
CA SER A 391 -14.36 6.93 -0.66
C SER A 391 -14.18 7.53 -2.06
N LEU A 392 -14.57 6.79 -3.10
CA LEU A 392 -14.59 7.28 -4.50
C LEU A 392 -15.51 8.48 -4.69
N ALA A 393 -16.69 8.44 -4.07
CA ALA A 393 -17.62 9.56 -4.05
C ALA A 393 -16.99 10.80 -3.39
N ALA A 394 -16.31 10.64 -2.26
CA ALA A 394 -15.64 11.73 -1.57
C ALA A 394 -14.52 12.37 -2.39
N TYR A 395 -13.71 11.58 -3.10
CA TYR A 395 -12.71 12.13 -4.03
C TYR A 395 -13.34 13.07 -5.07
N GLY A 396 -14.44 12.64 -5.69
CA GLY A 396 -15.11 13.43 -6.72
C GLY A 396 -15.74 14.73 -6.21
N LEU A 397 -16.04 14.82 -4.91
CA LEU A 397 -16.66 15.97 -4.26
C LEU A 397 -15.68 16.91 -3.55
N ALA A 398 -14.45 16.48 -3.27
CA ALA A 398 -13.49 17.24 -2.49
C ALA A 398 -13.14 18.59 -3.15
N ASP A 399 -13.21 19.67 -2.36
CA ASP A 399 -12.57 20.95 -2.72
C ASP A 399 -11.08 20.93 -2.35
N VAL A 400 -10.76 20.29 -1.22
CA VAL A 400 -9.40 20.13 -0.71
C VAL A 400 -9.17 18.68 -0.33
N LEU A 401 -8.05 18.11 -0.74
CA LEU A 401 -7.59 16.80 -0.30
C LEU A 401 -6.38 16.97 0.64
N LEU A 402 -6.51 16.50 1.87
CA LEU A 402 -5.45 16.52 2.87
C LEU A 402 -4.75 15.16 2.91
N VAL A 403 -3.49 15.13 2.47
CA VAL A 403 -2.64 13.93 2.51
C VAL A 403 -1.35 14.29 3.25
N ASN A 404 -1.38 14.17 4.58
CA ASN A 404 -0.31 14.69 5.45
C ASN A 404 0.50 13.64 6.23
N PRO A 405 0.85 12.45 5.68
CA PRO A 405 1.54 11.41 6.45
C PRO A 405 2.90 11.89 6.98
N ILE A 406 3.33 11.34 8.12
CA ILE A 406 4.68 11.59 8.67
C ILE A 406 5.78 10.87 7.89
N ARG A 407 5.42 9.77 7.21
CA ARG A 407 6.28 9.04 6.25
C ARG A 407 5.41 8.06 5.47
N ASP A 408 5.53 8.03 4.15
CA ASP A 408 4.72 7.13 3.32
C ASP A 408 5.47 6.74 2.04
N GLY A 409 5.42 5.45 1.68
CA GLY A 409 6.13 4.92 0.51
C GLY A 409 5.64 5.56 -0.78
N MET A 410 4.33 5.51 -1.00
CA MET A 410 3.60 6.16 -2.09
C MET A 410 2.11 6.21 -1.72
N ASN A 411 1.61 7.40 -1.37
CA ASN A 411 0.21 7.54 -0.98
C ASN A 411 -0.67 7.76 -2.20
N LEU A 412 -1.29 6.69 -2.70
CA LEU A 412 -2.13 6.73 -3.90
C LEU A 412 -3.38 7.60 -3.74
N VAL A 413 -3.84 7.91 -2.51
CA VAL A 413 -4.93 8.86 -2.26
C VAL A 413 -4.62 10.21 -2.92
N ALA A 414 -3.36 10.66 -2.85
CA ALA A 414 -2.91 11.91 -3.48
C ALA A 414 -2.95 11.88 -5.01
N LYS A 415 -2.96 10.68 -5.62
CA LYS A 415 -3.02 10.45 -7.06
C LYS A 415 -4.47 10.19 -7.53
N GLU A 416 -5.25 9.45 -6.75
CA GLU A 416 -6.65 9.09 -7.04
C GLU A 416 -7.58 10.31 -6.98
N GLY A 417 -7.39 11.18 -5.97
CA GLY A 417 -8.24 12.35 -5.78
C GLY A 417 -8.28 13.30 -6.98
N PRO A 418 -7.13 13.82 -7.45
CA PRO A 418 -7.09 14.68 -8.65
C PRO A 418 -7.70 14.03 -9.89
N VAL A 419 -7.48 12.72 -10.08
CA VAL A 419 -8.00 11.96 -11.23
C VAL A 419 -9.54 11.86 -11.22
N LEU A 420 -10.15 11.82 -10.05
CA LEU A 420 -11.60 11.71 -9.87
C LEU A 420 -12.31 13.04 -9.64
N SER A 421 -11.57 14.13 -9.41
CA SER A 421 -12.14 15.43 -9.08
C SER A 421 -13.06 15.93 -10.20
N ARG A 422 -14.29 16.31 -9.85
CA ARG A 422 -15.27 16.85 -10.82
C ARG A 422 -15.12 18.34 -11.07
N ASN A 423 -14.53 19.07 -10.13
CA ASN A 423 -14.50 20.54 -10.12
C ASN A 423 -13.09 21.12 -9.85
N GLY A 424 -12.06 20.27 -9.91
CA GLY A 424 -10.72 20.57 -9.44
C GLY A 424 -10.64 20.57 -7.92
N CYS A 425 -9.71 19.80 -7.36
CA CYS A 425 -9.39 19.79 -5.92
C CYS A 425 -7.98 20.35 -5.69
N ALA A 426 -7.83 21.16 -4.63
CA ALA A 426 -6.52 21.55 -4.15
C ALA A 426 -5.92 20.39 -3.32
N LEU A 427 -4.65 20.08 -3.52
CA LEU A 427 -3.96 19.03 -2.78
C LEU A 427 -3.05 19.67 -1.73
N VAL A 428 -3.29 19.38 -0.44
CA VAL A 428 -2.37 19.67 0.65
C VAL A 428 -1.58 18.40 0.95
N LEU A 429 -0.27 18.42 0.69
CA LEU A 429 0.56 17.22 0.64
C LEU A 429 1.75 17.31 1.60
N SER A 430 1.95 16.31 2.44
CA SER A 430 3.16 16.20 3.22
C SER A 430 4.38 15.98 2.32
N ARG A 431 5.47 16.71 2.59
CA ARG A 431 6.79 16.44 1.97
C ARG A 431 7.31 15.04 2.25
N GLU A 432 6.77 14.36 3.26
CA GLU A 432 7.17 13.00 3.65
C GLU A 432 6.41 11.89 2.90
N ALA A 433 5.39 12.24 2.10
CA ALA A 433 4.74 11.30 1.21
C ALA A 433 5.61 11.03 -0.02
N GLY A 434 5.76 9.77 -0.45
CA GLY A 434 6.47 9.46 -1.69
C GLY A 434 5.89 10.15 -2.93
N ALA A 435 4.57 10.39 -2.95
CA ALA A 435 3.90 11.13 -4.00
C ALA A 435 4.38 12.58 -4.13
N ALA A 436 4.99 13.17 -3.08
CA ALA A 436 5.56 14.52 -3.17
C ALA A 436 6.73 14.61 -4.16
N ALA A 437 7.42 13.49 -4.46
CA ALA A 437 8.46 13.46 -5.47
C ALA A 437 7.93 13.79 -6.88
N GLU A 438 6.63 13.57 -7.13
CA GLU A 438 5.99 13.75 -8.43
C GLU A 438 4.95 14.87 -8.43
N LEU A 439 4.36 15.20 -7.28
CA LEU A 439 3.19 16.07 -7.18
C LEU A 439 3.47 17.42 -6.50
N SER A 440 4.68 17.65 -5.99
CA SER A 440 4.99 18.82 -5.15
C SER A 440 4.90 20.17 -5.87
N GLU A 441 5.15 20.23 -7.19
CA GLU A 441 5.09 21.47 -7.96
C GLU A 441 3.68 22.08 -8.01
N ASP A 442 2.65 21.23 -7.99
CA ASP A 442 1.25 21.64 -8.09
C ASP A 442 0.45 21.48 -6.77
N ALA A 443 1.06 20.92 -5.74
CA ALA A 443 0.49 20.77 -4.41
C ALA A 443 0.90 21.89 -3.45
N LEU A 444 0.10 22.10 -2.40
CA LEU A 444 0.49 22.89 -1.23
C LEU A 444 1.28 21.98 -0.28
N VAL A 445 2.59 22.00 -0.41
CA VAL A 445 3.49 21.11 0.36
C VAL A 445 3.64 21.59 1.80
N VAL A 446 3.45 20.67 2.75
CA VAL A 446 3.54 20.95 4.19
C VAL A 446 4.58 20.08 4.89
N ASN A 447 5.17 20.62 5.95
CA ASN A 447 5.85 19.83 6.95
C ASN A 447 4.79 19.14 7.84
N PRO A 448 4.72 17.80 7.89
CA PRO A 448 3.63 17.09 8.60
C PRO A 448 3.65 17.32 10.12
N TYR A 449 4.74 17.85 10.68
CA TYR A 449 4.86 18.18 12.10
C TYR A 449 4.40 19.60 12.43
N ASP A 450 4.33 20.47 11.43
CA ASP A 450 3.93 21.87 11.58
C ASP A 450 2.41 22.01 11.40
N VAL A 451 1.71 21.99 12.53
CA VAL A 451 0.24 22.05 12.59
C VAL A 451 -0.25 23.39 12.05
N SER A 452 0.40 24.50 12.42
CA SER A 452 0.06 25.85 11.98
C SER A 452 0.27 26.06 10.49
N GLN A 453 1.39 25.56 9.94
CA GLN A 453 1.61 25.57 8.50
C GLN A 453 0.52 24.76 7.78
N THR A 454 0.14 23.60 8.33
CA THR A 454 -0.93 22.78 7.74
C THR A 454 -2.28 23.51 7.80
N ALA A 455 -2.59 24.20 8.91
CA ALA A 455 -3.81 24.98 9.05
C ALA A 455 -3.89 26.12 8.02
N GLU A 456 -2.79 26.85 7.82
CA GLU A 456 -2.70 27.90 6.81
C GLU A 456 -2.77 27.33 5.38
N ALA A 457 -2.15 26.18 5.12
CA ALA A 457 -2.26 25.51 3.82
C ALA A 457 -3.70 25.08 3.51
N LEU A 458 -4.46 24.58 4.51
CA LEU A 458 -5.89 24.28 4.35
C LEU A 458 -6.68 25.54 3.99
N ARG A 459 -6.40 26.67 4.65
CA ARG A 459 -7.04 27.96 4.33
C ARG A 459 -6.70 28.42 2.91
N GLN A 460 -5.43 28.37 2.53
CA GLN A 460 -4.98 28.72 1.18
C GLN A 460 -5.63 27.83 0.11
N ALA A 461 -5.78 26.53 0.39
CA ALA A 461 -6.47 25.59 -0.48
C ALA A 461 -7.95 25.96 -0.68
N LEU A 462 -8.64 26.36 0.39
CA LEU A 462 -10.04 26.80 0.34
C LEU A 462 -10.23 28.13 -0.39
N LEU A 463 -9.25 29.04 -0.29
CA LEU A 463 -9.24 30.33 -0.98
C LEU A 463 -8.76 30.24 -2.44
N MET A 464 -8.19 29.11 -2.86
CA MET A 464 -7.64 28.96 -4.19
C MET A 464 -8.70 29.21 -5.27
N PRO A 465 -8.49 30.18 -6.19
CA PRO A 465 -9.44 30.47 -7.25
C PRO A 465 -9.74 29.22 -8.10
N ARG A 466 -11.01 29.04 -8.49
CA ARG A 466 -11.46 27.84 -9.23
C ARG A 466 -10.62 27.54 -10.46
N ALA A 467 -10.24 28.56 -11.24
CA ALA A 467 -9.43 28.39 -12.45
C ALA A 467 -8.05 27.81 -12.12
N ARG A 468 -7.34 28.39 -11.16
CA ARG A 468 -6.03 27.90 -10.70
C ARG A 468 -6.13 26.50 -10.10
N ARG A 469 -7.18 26.24 -9.31
CA ARG A 469 -7.42 24.92 -8.71
C ARG A 469 -7.66 23.84 -9.76
N ALA A 470 -8.43 24.14 -10.80
CA ALA A 470 -8.67 23.23 -11.91
C ALA A 470 -7.39 22.96 -12.71
N GLU A 471 -6.60 24.00 -12.97
CA GLU A 471 -5.32 23.90 -13.69
C GLU A 471 -4.31 23.02 -12.94
N HIS A 472 -4.07 23.29 -11.66
CA HIS A 472 -3.20 22.47 -10.81
C HIS A 472 -3.71 21.03 -10.72
N CYS A 473 -5.01 20.84 -10.51
CA CYS A 473 -5.62 19.51 -10.41
C CYS A 473 -5.46 18.69 -11.69
N ALA A 474 -5.52 19.32 -12.87
CA ALA A 474 -5.27 18.65 -14.14
C ALA A 474 -3.82 18.14 -14.25
N ARG A 475 -2.83 18.99 -13.92
CA ARG A 475 -1.41 18.58 -13.92
C ARG A 475 -1.12 17.47 -12.90
N LEU A 476 -1.73 17.55 -11.71
CA LEU A 476 -1.66 16.48 -10.71
C LEU A 476 -2.24 15.17 -11.26
N ALA A 477 -3.36 15.20 -11.98
CA ALA A 477 -3.97 14.01 -12.58
C ALA A 477 -3.11 13.40 -13.71
N ASP A 478 -2.46 14.25 -14.52
CA ASP A 478 -1.54 13.80 -15.56
C ASP A 478 -0.32 13.10 -14.94
N ALA A 479 0.32 13.72 -13.94
CA ALA A 479 1.44 13.12 -13.20
C ALA A 479 1.01 11.82 -12.48
N ALA A 480 -0.17 11.81 -11.87
CA ALA A 480 -0.73 10.65 -11.18
C ALA A 480 -0.91 9.42 -12.07
N THR A 481 -1.14 9.62 -13.38
CA THR A 481 -1.43 8.56 -14.36
C THR A 481 -0.26 8.24 -15.29
N ALA A 482 0.90 8.88 -15.11
CA ALA A 482 2.07 8.72 -15.97
C ALA A 482 2.64 7.28 -15.96
N LEU A 483 2.59 6.59 -14.81
CA LEU A 483 3.06 5.21 -14.66
C LEU A 483 1.97 4.31 -14.04
N PRO A 484 0.94 3.92 -14.81
CA PRO A 484 -0.15 3.12 -14.29
C PRO A 484 0.33 1.71 -13.88
N PRO A 485 -0.40 0.99 -13.01
CA PRO A 485 0.09 -0.26 -12.40
C PRO A 485 0.56 -1.32 -13.40
N GLN A 486 -0.07 -1.40 -14.58
CA GLN A 486 0.31 -2.28 -15.68
C GLN A 486 1.73 -2.01 -16.18
N ARG A 487 2.02 -0.73 -16.43
CA ARG A 487 3.33 -0.31 -16.93
C ARG A 487 4.38 -0.41 -15.82
N TRP A 488 4.03 0.03 -14.62
CA TRP A 488 4.87 -0.10 -13.42
C TRP A 488 5.35 -1.54 -13.18
N PHE A 489 4.45 -2.53 -13.34
CA PHE A 489 4.82 -3.94 -13.17
C PHE A 489 5.64 -4.47 -14.35
N ALA A 490 5.28 -4.09 -15.58
CA ALA A 490 6.03 -4.48 -16.77
C ALA A 490 7.48 -3.94 -16.75
N ASP A 491 7.70 -2.71 -16.31
CA ASP A 491 9.02 -2.09 -16.22
C ASP A 491 9.93 -2.80 -15.21
N GLN A 492 9.36 -3.33 -14.11
CA GLN A 492 10.11 -4.20 -13.17
C GLN A 492 10.57 -5.51 -13.82
N LEU A 493 9.72 -6.14 -14.63
CA LEU A 493 10.08 -7.39 -15.32
C LEU A 493 11.05 -7.16 -16.48
N ALA A 494 10.94 -6.02 -17.17
CA ALA A 494 11.87 -5.60 -18.22
C ALA A 494 13.25 -5.29 -17.64
N ALA A 495 13.32 -4.75 -16.42
CA ALA A 495 14.58 -4.52 -15.70
C ALA A 495 15.38 -5.81 -15.43
N LEU A 496 14.83 -7.00 -15.65
CA LEU A 496 15.54 -8.29 -15.54
C LEU A 496 16.19 -8.76 -16.85
N ASP A 497 15.98 -8.06 -17.97
CA ASP A 497 16.54 -8.46 -19.27
C ASP A 497 17.88 -7.84 -19.61
N TYR A 498 18.35 -6.91 -18.78
CA TYR A 498 19.61 -6.20 -18.93
C TYR A 498 20.75 -6.84 -18.16
#